data_AF-Q5TX69-F1
#
_entry.id   AF-Q5TX69-F1
#
_cell.length_a   1.000
_cell.length_b   1.000
_cell.length_c   1.000
_cell.angle_alpha   90.00
_cell.angle_beta   90.00
_cell.angle_gamma   90.00
#
_symmetry.space_group_name_H-M   'P 1'
#
loop_
_entity.id
_entity.type
_entity.pdbx_description
1 polymer ?
#
loop_
_entity_poly.entity_id
_entity_poly.type
_entity_poly.pdbx_seq_one_letter_code
_entity_poly.pdbx_strand_id
1 'polypeptide(L)'
;MQENNLAITKATLLSVLSDSSTIYQRYLSDGALLELENNPDLAREFISLKTTTALRLLAHTDDDEESLLSTVTTLFDLFVDWCDLCMTTNGQNFTPKQHLITELPYGVCEDEQNIVLDGMYDVMESIRCVNADYEFLPQAVLLSINSMRKLLLDLRAYYPGEVKGLPMLPLSTMPMDGTICKLKESIQRHAPTFRPLSVNDVLFQLCKTCSLGS
;
A
#
# COMPACT_ATOMS: atom_id res chain seq x y z
N MET A 1 20.09 -23.42 5.38
CA MET A 1 19.26 -22.21 5.59
C MET A 1 18.25 -22.55 6.67
N GLN A 2 18.27 -21.87 7.81
CA GLN A 2 17.18 -21.97 8.78
C GLN A 2 16.00 -21.18 8.22
N GLU A 3 14.88 -21.86 7.94
CA GLU A 3 13.61 -21.19 7.71
C GLU A 3 13.16 -20.59 9.05
N ASN A 4 13.25 -19.27 9.19
CA ASN A 4 12.61 -18.54 10.28
C ASN A 4 11.10 -18.57 10.05
N ASN A 5 10.47 -19.69 10.45
CA ASN A 5 9.02 -19.88 10.44
C ASN A 5 8.37 -19.07 11.58
N LEU A 6 8.56 -17.75 11.55
CA LEU A 6 7.97 -16.84 12.52
C LEU A 6 6.50 -16.60 12.13
N ALA A 7 5.58 -17.28 12.81
CA ALA A 7 4.15 -17.04 12.62
C ALA A 7 3.74 -15.74 13.32
N ILE A 8 3.67 -14.63 12.57
CA ILE A 8 3.12 -13.36 13.06
C ILE A 8 1.60 -13.47 13.05
N THR A 9 1.02 -13.74 14.21
CA THR A 9 -0.44 -13.79 14.40
C THR A 9 -0.93 -12.60 15.21
N LYS A 10 -2.23 -12.32 15.16
CA LYS A 10 -2.87 -11.34 16.05
C LYS A 10 -2.54 -11.62 17.53
N ALA A 11 -2.55 -12.88 17.95
CA ALA A 11 -2.23 -13.25 19.32
C ALA A 11 -0.77 -12.92 19.67
N THR A 12 0.15 -13.21 18.76
CA THR A 12 1.59 -12.91 18.87
C THR A 12 1.86 -11.40 18.94
N LEU A 13 1.16 -10.59 18.15
CA LEU A 13 1.26 -9.13 18.20
C LEU A 13 0.62 -8.57 19.47
N LEU A 14 -0.55 -9.10 19.87
CA LEU A 14 -1.24 -8.67 21.08
C LEU A 14 -0.42 -8.94 22.33
N SER A 15 0.25 -10.09 22.46
CA SER A 15 1.08 -10.38 23.65
C SER A 15 2.25 -9.42 23.81
N VAL A 16 2.75 -8.85 22.71
CA VAL A 16 3.86 -7.89 22.71
C VAL A 16 3.35 -6.45 22.92
N LEU A 17 2.14 -6.15 22.44
CA LEU A 17 1.53 -4.81 22.51
C LEU A 17 0.67 -4.59 23.77
N SER A 18 0.22 -5.67 24.42
CA SER A 18 -0.67 -5.63 25.59
C SER A 18 -0.05 -5.01 26.82
N ASP A 19 1.28 -5.03 26.93
CA ASP A 19 1.99 -4.52 28.11
C ASP A 19 2.11 -2.99 28.10
N SER A 20 1.80 -2.30 26.99
CA SER A 20 2.11 -0.87 26.86
C SER A 20 1.13 0.02 26.09
N SER A 21 0.11 -0.46 25.37
CA SER A 21 -0.82 0.50 24.72
C SER A 21 -2.21 -0.01 24.29
N THR A 22 -3.23 0.58 24.90
CA THR A 22 -4.66 0.46 24.55
C THR A 22 -5.00 0.92 23.14
N ILE A 23 -4.12 1.70 22.50
CA ILE A 23 -4.32 2.23 21.14
C ILE A 23 -4.22 1.12 20.09
N TYR A 24 -3.29 0.16 20.23
CA TYR A 24 -3.16 -0.93 19.24
C TYR A 24 -4.19 -2.05 19.42
N GLN A 25 -4.78 -2.18 20.61
CA GLN A 25 -5.95 -3.04 20.81
C GLN A 25 -7.12 -2.61 19.93
N ARG A 26 -7.24 -1.31 19.60
CA ARG A 26 -8.27 -0.82 18.67
C ARG A 26 -8.06 -1.42 17.27
N TYR A 27 -6.86 -1.30 16.70
CA TYR A 27 -6.55 -1.80 15.35
C TYR A 27 -6.58 -3.32 15.24
N LEU A 28 -6.33 -4.03 16.34
CA LEU A 28 -6.36 -5.50 16.40
C LEU A 28 -7.73 -6.06 16.85
N SER A 29 -8.73 -5.22 17.09
CA SER A 29 -10.08 -5.67 17.45
C SER A 29 -10.79 -6.33 16.26
N ASP A 30 -11.66 -7.32 16.50
CA ASP A 30 -12.39 -8.00 15.41
C ASP A 30 -13.28 -7.01 14.62
N GLY A 31 -13.77 -5.96 15.28
CA GLY A 31 -14.49 -4.86 14.62
C GLY A 31 -13.60 -4.05 13.69
N ALA A 32 -12.38 -3.70 14.09
CA ALA A 32 -11.44 -2.98 13.22
C ALA A 32 -10.93 -3.83 12.05
N LEU A 33 -10.79 -5.16 12.24
CA LEU A 33 -10.44 -6.08 11.15
C LEU A 33 -11.54 -6.17 10.08
N LEU A 34 -12.81 -6.13 10.48
CA LEU A 34 -13.94 -6.02 9.53
C LEU A 34 -14.03 -4.64 8.86
N GLU A 35 -13.64 -3.57 9.57
CA GLU A 35 -13.57 -2.22 9.00
C GLU A 35 -12.37 -2.04 8.05
N LEU A 36 -11.27 -2.77 8.27
CA LEU A 36 -10.06 -2.75 7.43
C LEU A 36 -10.35 -3.15 5.98
N GLU A 37 -11.21 -4.14 5.76
CA GLU A 37 -11.64 -4.54 4.41
C GLU A 37 -12.39 -3.42 3.67
N ASN A 38 -13.02 -2.52 4.42
CA ASN A 38 -13.84 -1.42 3.90
C ASN A 38 -13.14 -0.05 3.96
N ASN A 39 -12.02 0.05 4.66
CA ASN A 39 -11.30 1.29 4.87
C ASN A 39 -9.77 1.07 4.85
N PRO A 40 -9.12 1.21 3.68
CA PRO A 40 -7.68 1.01 3.54
C PRO A 40 -6.85 2.03 4.33
N ASP A 41 -7.42 3.18 4.73
CA ASP A 41 -6.72 4.18 5.53
C ASP A 41 -6.39 3.67 6.94
N LEU A 42 -7.20 2.74 7.48
CA LEU A 42 -6.92 2.11 8.77
C LEU A 42 -5.68 1.22 8.71
N ALA A 43 -5.45 0.51 7.60
CA ALA A 43 -4.27 -0.32 7.41
C ALA A 43 -3.02 0.55 7.34
N ARG A 44 -3.11 1.67 6.62
CA ARG A 44 -2.03 2.65 6.50
C ARG A 44 -1.72 3.36 7.81
N GLU A 45 -2.74 3.66 8.63
CA GLU A 45 -2.52 4.26 9.95
C GLU A 45 -1.83 3.25 10.90
N PHE A 46 -2.24 1.99 10.83
CA PHE A 46 -1.65 0.92 11.63
C PHE A 46 -0.19 0.66 11.25
N ILE A 47 0.10 0.47 9.96
CA ILE A 47 1.46 0.30 9.42
C ILE A 47 2.00 1.68 9.03
N SER A 48 2.37 2.48 10.04
CA SER A 48 2.87 3.84 9.86
C SER A 48 4.19 4.07 10.57
N LEU A 49 4.92 5.11 10.17
CA LEU A 49 6.16 5.56 10.83
C LEU A 49 5.98 5.80 12.33
N LYS A 50 4.79 6.26 12.74
CA LYS A 50 4.47 6.46 14.15
C LYS A 50 4.43 5.12 14.90
N THR A 51 3.80 4.11 14.30
CA THR A 51 3.77 2.76 14.85
C THR A 51 5.17 2.16 14.89
N THR A 52 5.95 2.25 13.80
CA THR A 52 7.31 1.68 13.78
C THR A 52 8.24 2.33 14.80
N THR A 53 8.14 3.65 14.97
CA THR A 53 8.89 4.36 16.01
C THR A 53 8.51 3.87 17.41
N ALA A 54 7.23 3.64 17.68
CA ALA A 54 6.78 3.11 18.97
C ALA A 54 7.26 1.66 19.19
N LEU A 55 7.16 0.80 18.18
CA LEU A 55 7.66 -0.58 18.25
C LEU A 55 9.18 -0.61 18.50
N ARG A 56 9.94 0.27 17.84
CA ARG A 56 11.38 0.39 18.04
C ARG A 56 11.75 0.80 19.47
N LEU A 57 11.02 1.75 20.05
CA LEU A 57 11.21 2.17 21.44
C LEU A 57 10.94 1.02 22.43
N LEU A 58 9.95 0.19 22.14
CA LEU A 58 9.62 -1.00 22.93
C LEU A 58 10.62 -2.14 22.74
N ALA A 59 11.19 -2.29 21.53
CA ALA A 59 12.23 -3.28 21.27
C ALA A 59 13.53 -2.97 22.04
N HIS A 60 13.84 -1.70 22.27
CA HIS A 60 15.03 -1.28 23.04
C HIS A 60 14.88 -1.42 24.55
N THR A 61 13.69 -1.74 25.08
CA THR A 61 13.49 -2.02 26.50
C THR A 61 13.73 -3.47 26.88
N ASP A 62 13.74 -4.38 25.91
CA ASP A 62 14.14 -5.78 26.09
C ASP A 62 15.56 -5.94 25.51
N ASP A 63 16.52 -6.46 26.30
CA ASP A 63 17.93 -6.67 25.91
C ASP A 63 18.14 -7.71 24.77
N ASP A 64 17.06 -8.15 24.10
CA ASP A 64 17.08 -9.11 23.00
C ASP A 64 17.02 -8.39 21.64
N GLU A 65 18.20 -8.08 21.08
CA GLU A 65 18.36 -7.48 19.74
C GLU A 65 17.77 -8.36 18.59
N GLU A 66 17.57 -9.67 18.83
CA GLU A 66 16.88 -10.60 17.92
C GLU A 66 15.41 -10.85 18.30
N SER A 67 14.77 -9.93 19.02
CA SER A 67 13.36 -10.07 19.38
C SER A 67 12.46 -10.03 18.14
N LEU A 68 11.36 -10.80 18.19
CA LEU A 68 10.23 -10.74 17.24
C LEU A 68 9.81 -9.28 16.95
N LEU A 69 9.87 -8.40 17.95
CA LEU A 69 9.49 -7.00 17.84
C LEU A 69 10.45 -6.21 16.94
N SER A 70 11.76 -6.49 17.00
CA SER A 70 12.76 -5.94 16.07
C SER A 70 12.44 -6.34 14.63
N THR A 71 12.13 -7.62 14.40
CA THR A 71 11.75 -8.13 13.07
C THR A 71 10.47 -7.48 12.54
N VAL A 72 9.43 -7.37 13.37
CA VAL A 72 8.16 -6.70 13.00
C VAL A 72 8.39 -5.22 12.69
N THR A 73 9.25 -4.55 13.46
CA THR A 73 9.60 -3.14 13.23
C THR A 73 10.24 -2.95 11.86
N THR A 74 11.25 -3.76 11.53
CA THR A 74 11.92 -3.70 10.22
C THR A 74 10.95 -4.02 9.07
N LEU A 75 10.08 -5.02 9.24
CA LEU A 75 9.06 -5.33 8.24
C LEU A 75 8.12 -4.14 8.02
N PHE A 76 7.65 -3.49 9.09
CA PHE A 76 6.77 -2.34 8.95
C PHE A 76 7.45 -1.15 8.30
N ASP A 77 8.72 -0.85 8.63
CA ASP A 77 9.48 0.22 7.96
C ASP A 77 9.56 -0.02 6.45
N LEU A 78 9.88 -1.26 6.05
CA LEU A 78 9.93 -1.66 4.65
C LEU A 78 8.55 -1.55 3.96
N PHE A 79 7.48 -1.95 4.64
CA PHE A 79 6.12 -1.77 4.11
C PHE A 79 5.74 -0.31 3.93
N VAL A 80 6.11 0.58 4.88
CA VAL A 80 5.88 2.02 4.78
C VAL A 80 6.60 2.57 3.56
N ASP A 81 7.90 2.29 3.44
CA ASP A 81 8.73 2.76 2.32
C ASP A 81 8.21 2.28 0.96
N TRP A 82 7.83 1.01 0.86
CA TRP A 82 7.25 0.44 -0.36
C TRP A 82 5.87 1.04 -0.68
N CYS A 83 5.02 1.22 0.33
CA CYS A 83 3.69 1.81 0.16
C CYS A 83 3.79 3.27 -0.30
N ASP A 84 4.67 4.06 0.32
CA ASP A 84 4.87 5.46 -0.07
C ASP A 84 5.36 5.56 -1.51
N LEU A 85 6.28 4.68 -1.94
CA LEU A 85 6.71 4.58 -3.34
C LEU A 85 5.54 4.27 -4.29
N CYS A 86 4.67 3.34 -3.92
CA CYS A 86 3.48 2.98 -4.69
C CYS A 86 2.42 4.10 -4.76
N MET A 87 2.48 5.08 -3.84
CA MET A 87 1.53 6.18 -3.73
C MET A 87 2.03 7.49 -4.37
N THR A 88 3.17 7.46 -5.05
CA THR A 88 3.76 8.63 -5.71
C THR A 88 2.89 9.17 -6.85
N THR A 89 2.82 10.50 -7.00
CA THR A 89 1.99 11.18 -8.01
C THR A 89 2.81 12.08 -8.93
N ASN A 90 2.20 12.49 -10.05
CA ASN A 90 2.73 13.53 -10.91
C ASN A 90 2.51 14.92 -10.28
N GLY A 91 3.32 15.25 -9.28
CA GLY A 91 3.57 16.63 -8.87
C GLY A 91 3.27 16.97 -7.42
N GLN A 92 4.33 17.37 -6.72
CA GLN A 92 4.46 18.74 -6.21
C GLN A 92 5.88 19.23 -6.53
N ASN A 93 6.07 20.54 -6.62
CA ASN A 93 7.36 21.19 -6.89
C ASN A 93 8.48 20.53 -6.07
N PHE A 94 9.30 19.73 -6.75
CA PHE A 94 10.38 18.95 -6.16
C PHE A 94 11.44 19.91 -5.62
N THR A 95 11.33 20.31 -4.35
CA THR A 95 12.43 20.91 -3.62
C THR A 95 13.26 19.78 -3.01
N PRO A 96 14.49 19.53 -3.51
CA PRO A 96 15.27 18.32 -3.21
C PRO A 96 15.79 18.23 -1.75
N LYS A 97 15.37 19.13 -0.86
CA LYS A 97 15.89 19.20 0.52
C LYS A 97 14.99 18.59 1.59
N GLN A 98 13.81 18.04 1.23
CA GLN A 98 12.82 17.62 2.24
C GLN A 98 12.11 16.29 2.00
N HIS A 99 12.21 15.68 0.81
CA HIS A 99 11.44 14.47 0.50
C HIS A 99 12.30 13.20 0.60
N LEU A 100 11.73 12.16 1.19
CA LEU A 100 12.31 10.82 1.21
C LEU A 100 12.35 10.26 -0.22
N ILE A 101 13.33 9.41 -0.53
CA ILE A 101 13.51 8.79 -1.86
C ILE A 101 12.25 8.03 -2.33
N THR A 102 11.47 7.50 -1.39
CA THR A 102 10.21 6.77 -1.59
C THR A 102 9.03 7.69 -1.88
N GLU A 103 9.13 8.99 -1.67
CA GLU A 103 8.10 9.96 -2.03
C GLU A 103 8.27 10.51 -3.47
N LEU A 104 9.34 10.11 -4.15
CA LEU A 104 9.64 10.51 -5.52
C LEU A 104 9.13 9.46 -6.51
N PRO A 105 8.68 9.85 -7.73
CA PRO A 105 8.33 8.90 -8.78
C PRO A 105 9.40 7.83 -9.01
N TYR A 106 8.99 6.59 -9.25
CA TYR A 106 9.90 5.47 -9.41
C TYR A 106 10.82 5.66 -10.62
N GLY A 107 12.12 5.55 -10.42
CA GLY A 107 13.15 5.78 -11.44
C GLY A 107 13.90 7.12 -11.29
N VAL A 108 13.45 8.03 -10.42
CA VAL A 108 14.16 9.30 -10.14
C VAL A 108 15.45 9.04 -9.34
N CYS A 109 15.35 8.20 -8.32
CA CYS A 109 16.45 7.68 -7.51
C CYS A 109 16.41 6.15 -7.59
N GLU A 110 16.59 5.64 -8.81
CA GLU A 110 16.29 4.25 -9.15
C GLU A 110 17.07 3.24 -8.32
N ASP A 111 18.35 3.48 -8.06
CA ASP A 111 19.21 2.57 -7.31
C ASP A 111 18.68 2.41 -5.87
N GLU A 112 18.39 3.52 -5.18
CA GLU A 112 17.89 3.48 -3.81
C GLU A 112 16.44 2.98 -3.73
N GLN A 113 15.61 3.32 -4.71
CA GLN A 113 14.24 2.80 -4.78
C GLN A 113 14.23 1.30 -5.07
N ASN A 114 15.18 0.80 -5.88
CA ASN A 114 15.31 -0.64 -6.14
C ASN A 114 15.74 -1.41 -4.89
N ILE A 115 16.50 -0.81 -3.96
CA ILE A 115 16.80 -1.43 -2.66
C ILE A 115 15.51 -1.70 -1.87
N VAL A 116 14.58 -0.74 -1.84
CA VAL A 116 13.27 -0.91 -1.18
C VAL A 116 12.45 -2.01 -1.89
N LEU A 117 12.44 -1.99 -3.22
CA LEU A 117 11.73 -3.01 -4.01
C LEU A 117 12.32 -4.42 -3.84
N ASP A 118 13.65 -4.56 -3.79
CA ASP A 118 14.33 -5.84 -3.55
C ASP A 118 14.06 -6.34 -2.14
N GLY A 119 14.13 -5.47 -1.13
CA GLY A 119 13.76 -5.84 0.24
C GLY A 119 12.32 -6.35 0.32
N MET A 120 11.37 -5.67 -0.33
CA MET A 120 9.97 -6.12 -0.36
C MET A 120 9.82 -7.43 -1.16
N TYR A 121 10.59 -7.59 -2.24
CA TYR A 121 10.61 -8.81 -3.04
C TYR A 121 11.05 -10.02 -2.19
N ASP A 122 12.19 -9.91 -1.51
CA ASP A 122 12.76 -10.98 -0.67
C ASP A 122 11.82 -11.37 0.48
N VAL A 123 11.17 -10.38 1.10
CA VAL A 123 10.15 -10.62 2.12
C VAL A 123 8.97 -11.39 1.52
N MET A 124 8.47 -11.00 0.35
CA MET A 124 7.32 -11.64 -0.27
C MET A 124 7.63 -13.04 -0.84
N GLU A 125 8.89 -13.34 -1.16
CA GLU A 125 9.30 -14.72 -1.51
C GLU A 125 9.24 -15.67 -0.31
N SER A 126 9.48 -15.15 0.89
CA SER A 126 9.59 -15.96 2.12
C SER A 126 8.33 -15.94 2.99
N ILE A 127 7.49 -14.92 2.87
CA ILE A 127 6.27 -14.79 3.68
C ILE A 127 5.23 -15.84 3.27
N ARG A 128 4.56 -16.42 4.27
CA ARG A 128 3.42 -17.32 4.05
C ARG A 128 2.18 -16.76 4.73
N CYS A 129 1.16 -16.49 3.92
CA CYS A 129 -0.15 -16.11 4.43
C CYS A 129 -0.84 -17.35 5.02
N VAL A 130 -1.17 -17.31 6.31
CA VAL A 130 -1.88 -18.42 6.99
C VAL A 130 -3.35 -18.46 6.59
N ASN A 131 -3.92 -17.32 6.18
CA ASN A 131 -5.27 -17.24 5.66
C ASN A 131 -5.26 -17.48 4.14
N ALA A 132 -6.01 -18.52 3.71
CA ALA A 132 -6.14 -18.92 2.31
C ALA A 132 -6.72 -17.81 1.42
N ASP A 133 -7.59 -16.96 1.96
CA ASP A 133 -8.18 -15.84 1.22
C ASP A 133 -7.14 -14.77 0.83
N TYR A 134 -5.94 -14.83 1.40
CA TYR A 134 -4.84 -13.90 1.12
C TYR A 134 -3.59 -14.63 0.59
N GLU A 135 -3.69 -15.91 0.21
CA GLU A 135 -2.54 -16.72 -0.23
C GLU A 135 -1.84 -16.17 -1.48
N PHE A 136 -2.57 -15.40 -2.30
CA PHE A 136 -2.09 -14.79 -3.54
C PHE A 136 -1.48 -13.40 -3.35
N LEU A 137 -1.55 -12.82 -2.15
CA LEU A 137 -0.97 -11.51 -1.87
C LEU A 137 0.54 -11.46 -2.19
N PRO A 138 1.37 -12.42 -1.76
CA PRO A 138 2.80 -12.37 -2.06
C PRO A 138 3.06 -12.35 -3.57
N GLN A 139 2.38 -13.22 -4.33
CA GLN A 139 2.51 -13.30 -5.78
C GLN A 139 2.04 -12.02 -6.47
N ALA A 140 0.98 -11.38 -5.98
CA ALA A 140 0.52 -10.10 -6.51
C ALA A 140 1.56 -8.99 -6.30
N VAL A 141 2.22 -8.95 -5.14
CA VAL A 141 3.30 -7.99 -4.86
C VAL A 141 4.51 -8.25 -5.75
N LEU A 142 4.96 -9.51 -5.87
CA LEU A 142 6.08 -9.88 -6.75
C LEU A 142 5.80 -9.53 -8.22
N LEU A 143 4.57 -9.76 -8.68
CA LEU A 143 4.14 -9.40 -10.03
C LEU A 143 4.13 -7.88 -10.22
N SER A 144 3.64 -7.14 -9.23
CA SER A 144 3.67 -5.67 -9.24
C SER A 144 5.10 -5.16 -9.38
N ILE A 145 6.02 -5.60 -8.52
CA ILE A 145 7.44 -5.17 -8.53
C ILE A 145 8.09 -5.40 -9.90
N ASN A 146 7.94 -6.60 -10.45
CA ASN A 146 8.50 -6.94 -11.76
C ASN A 146 7.88 -6.13 -12.89
N SER A 147 6.55 -5.92 -12.85
CA SER A 147 5.84 -5.14 -13.86
C SER A 147 6.28 -3.68 -13.84
N MET A 148 6.47 -3.10 -12.65
CA MET A 148 6.93 -1.72 -12.46
C MET A 148 8.33 -1.51 -13.04
N ARG A 149 9.27 -2.40 -12.72
CA ARG A 149 10.64 -2.41 -13.27
C ARG A 149 10.65 -2.49 -14.79
N LYS A 150 9.90 -3.46 -15.33
CA LYS A 150 9.82 -3.69 -16.78
C LYS A 150 9.22 -2.48 -17.50
N LEU A 151 8.14 -1.92 -16.96
CA LEU A 151 7.45 -0.77 -17.53
C LEU A 151 8.37 0.46 -17.61
N LEU A 152 9.15 0.75 -16.56
CA LEU A 152 10.09 1.87 -16.56
C LEU A 152 11.13 1.73 -17.68
N LEU A 153 11.74 0.55 -17.80
CA LEU A 153 12.72 0.24 -18.82
C LEU A 153 12.14 0.39 -20.23
N ASP A 154 10.95 -0.18 -20.47
CA ASP A 154 10.29 -0.11 -21.77
C ASP A 154 9.93 1.33 -22.14
N LEU A 155 9.34 2.10 -21.21
CA LEU A 155 8.98 3.49 -21.47
C LEU A 155 10.20 4.37 -21.76
N ARG A 156 11.33 4.17 -21.08
CA ARG A 156 12.58 4.88 -21.40
C ARG A 156 13.17 4.47 -22.73
N ALA A 157 12.99 3.22 -23.16
CA ALA A 157 13.41 2.77 -24.48
C ALA A 157 12.55 3.38 -25.60
N TYR A 158 11.23 3.49 -25.39
CA TYR A 158 10.30 4.08 -26.36
C TYR A 158 10.32 5.61 -26.39
N TYR A 159 10.57 6.26 -25.25
CA TYR A 159 10.59 7.72 -25.09
C TYR A 159 11.89 8.20 -24.41
N PRO A 160 13.05 8.10 -25.10
CA PRO A 160 14.34 8.41 -24.50
C PRO A 160 14.45 9.87 -24.03
N GLY A 161 14.84 10.07 -22.77
CA GLY A 161 15.02 11.40 -22.18
C GLY A 161 13.74 12.10 -21.72
N GLU A 162 12.57 11.59 -22.10
CA GLU A 162 11.26 12.14 -21.67
C GLU A 162 10.79 11.52 -20.35
N VAL A 163 11.11 10.24 -20.12
CA VAL A 163 10.66 9.49 -18.94
C VAL A 163 11.73 9.54 -17.85
N LYS A 164 11.58 10.49 -16.93
CA LYS A 164 12.46 10.61 -15.74
C LYS A 164 12.10 9.61 -14.65
N GLY A 165 10.82 9.36 -14.43
CA GLY A 165 10.31 8.37 -13.50
C GLY A 165 8.81 8.12 -13.71
N LEU A 166 8.29 7.11 -13.03
CA LEU A 166 6.90 6.69 -13.09
C LEU A 166 6.17 7.12 -11.81
N PRO A 167 5.12 7.96 -11.92
CA PRO A 167 4.19 8.11 -10.81
C PRO A 167 3.46 6.77 -10.61
N MET A 168 3.44 6.26 -9.40
CA MET A 168 2.91 4.91 -9.15
C MET A 168 1.42 4.92 -8.82
N LEU A 169 0.90 5.97 -8.17
CA LEU A 169 -0.52 6.09 -7.84
C LEU A 169 -1.42 6.00 -9.09
N PRO A 170 -1.09 6.64 -10.23
CA PRO A 170 -1.90 6.53 -11.45
C PRO A 170 -1.95 5.12 -12.05
N LEU A 171 -1.03 4.23 -11.68
CA LEU A 171 -0.99 2.83 -12.12
C LEU A 171 -1.86 1.91 -11.25
N SER A 172 -2.46 2.44 -10.18
CA SER A 172 -3.39 1.71 -9.29
C SER A 172 -4.85 1.86 -9.73
N THR A 173 -5.77 1.20 -9.02
CA THR A 173 -7.21 1.38 -9.22
C THR A 173 -7.75 2.68 -8.61
N MET A 174 -7.00 3.34 -7.71
CA MET A 174 -7.48 4.51 -6.95
C MET A 174 -7.99 5.68 -7.82
N PRO A 175 -7.33 6.05 -8.93
CA PRO A 175 -7.85 7.08 -9.83
C PRO A 175 -9.22 6.71 -10.42
N MET A 176 -9.44 5.42 -10.72
CA MET A 176 -10.71 4.92 -11.23
C MET A 176 -11.79 4.99 -10.16
N ASP A 177 -11.49 4.54 -8.94
CA ASP A 177 -12.42 4.61 -7.81
C ASP A 177 -12.84 6.06 -7.52
N GLY A 178 -11.89 6.99 -7.51
CA GLY A 178 -12.17 8.42 -7.37
C GLY A 178 -13.04 8.97 -8.50
N THR A 179 -12.87 8.48 -9.72
CA THR A 179 -13.71 8.87 -10.87
C THR A 179 -15.13 8.34 -10.73
N ILE A 180 -15.29 7.08 -10.34
CA ILE A 180 -16.59 6.45 -10.08
C ILE A 180 -17.33 7.19 -8.96
N CYS A 181 -16.64 7.55 -7.86
CA CYS A 181 -17.23 8.31 -6.76
C CYS A 181 -17.73 9.69 -7.23
N LYS A 182 -16.89 10.46 -7.95
CA LYS A 182 -17.29 11.76 -8.51
C LYS A 182 -18.49 11.63 -9.45
N LEU A 183 -18.55 10.55 -10.24
CA LEU A 183 -19.68 10.29 -11.12
C LEU A 183 -20.96 9.96 -10.35
N LYS A 184 -20.88 9.13 -9.30
CA LYS A 184 -22.01 8.86 -8.40
C LYS A 184 -22.57 10.16 -7.83
N GLU A 185 -21.71 11.04 -7.32
CA GLU A 185 -22.11 12.34 -6.79
C GLU A 185 -22.75 13.23 -7.87
N SER A 186 -22.19 13.24 -9.08
CA SER A 186 -22.72 14.03 -10.19
C SER A 186 -24.11 13.55 -10.60
N ILE A 187 -24.32 12.23 -10.71
CA ILE A 187 -25.62 11.63 -11.02
C ILE A 187 -26.62 11.98 -9.91
N GLN A 188 -26.25 11.84 -8.64
CA GLN A 188 -27.12 12.19 -7.51
C GLN A 188 -27.51 13.68 -7.51
N ARG A 189 -26.59 14.58 -7.88
CA ARG A 189 -26.85 16.02 -7.98
C ARG A 189 -27.83 16.37 -9.12
N HIS A 190 -27.71 15.72 -10.27
CA HIS A 190 -28.51 16.07 -11.47
C HIS A 190 -29.79 15.24 -11.63
N ALA A 191 -29.88 14.08 -10.95
CA ALA A 191 -31.04 13.19 -10.96
C ALA A 191 -31.29 12.63 -9.55
N PRO A 192 -31.78 13.44 -8.59
CA PRO A 192 -31.92 13.05 -7.18
C PRO A 192 -32.94 11.93 -6.94
N THR A 193 -33.85 11.68 -7.90
CA THR A 193 -34.76 10.53 -7.89
C THR A 193 -34.08 9.22 -8.30
N PHE A 194 -32.88 9.29 -8.89
CA PHE A 194 -32.08 8.15 -9.28
C PHE A 194 -31.18 7.75 -8.11
N ARG A 195 -31.38 6.55 -7.55
CA ARG A 195 -30.47 5.95 -6.57
C ARG A 195 -29.53 4.97 -7.27
N PRO A 196 -28.31 5.37 -7.67
CA PRO A 196 -27.29 4.40 -8.04
C PRO A 196 -26.90 3.63 -6.77
N LEU A 197 -27.17 2.33 -6.73
CA LEU A 197 -26.89 1.49 -5.55
C LEU A 197 -25.55 0.74 -5.71
N SER A 198 -25.05 0.57 -6.94
CA SER A 198 -23.83 -0.19 -7.22
C SER A 198 -22.89 0.50 -8.23
N VAL A 199 -21.63 0.05 -8.30
CA VAL A 199 -20.66 0.45 -9.34
C VAL A 199 -21.16 0.06 -10.75
N ASN A 200 -21.86 -1.07 -10.85
CA ASN A 200 -22.43 -1.54 -12.11
C ASN A 200 -23.50 -0.59 -12.66
N ASP A 201 -24.31 0.03 -11.79
CA ASP A 201 -25.31 1.01 -12.21
C ASP A 201 -24.65 2.26 -12.82
N VAL A 202 -23.50 2.66 -12.26
CA VAL A 202 -22.71 3.80 -12.73
C VAL A 202 -22.08 3.51 -14.10
N LEU A 203 -21.47 2.34 -14.25
CA LEU A 203 -20.91 1.88 -15.53
C LEU A 203 -22.00 1.74 -16.60
N PHE A 204 -23.16 1.20 -16.25
CA PHE A 204 -24.30 1.10 -17.15
C PHE A 204 -24.77 2.48 -17.65
N GLN A 205 -24.81 3.51 -16.78
CA GLN A 205 -25.16 4.87 -17.20
C GLN A 205 -24.09 5.51 -18.10
N LEU A 206 -22.80 5.27 -17.84
CA LEU A 206 -21.73 5.69 -18.75
C LEU A 206 -21.94 5.10 -20.15
N CYS A 207 -22.14 3.79 -20.23
CA CYS A 207 -22.40 3.10 -21.49
C CYS A 207 -23.64 3.66 -22.20
N LYS A 208 -24.74 3.90 -21.46
CA LYS A 208 -25.96 4.50 -22.01
C LYS A 208 -25.71 5.89 -22.56
N THR A 209 -24.97 6.73 -21.84
CA THR A 209 -24.68 8.12 -22.25
C THR A 209 -23.79 8.16 -23.49
N CYS A 210 -22.78 7.29 -23.57
CA CYS A 210 -21.94 7.14 -24.76
C CYS A 210 -22.71 6.62 -25.98
N SER A 211 -23.69 5.71 -25.79
CA SER A 211 -24.48 5.14 -26.88
C SER A 211 -25.55 6.07 -27.47
N LEU A 212 -25.98 7.09 -26.71
CA LEU A 212 -26.96 8.10 -27.14
C LEU A 212 -26.31 9.33 -27.78
N GLY A 213 -24.99 9.42 -27.76
CA GLY A 213 -24.19 10.50 -28.36
C GLY A 213 -23.64 10.19 -29.76
N SER A 214 -24.05 9.07 -30.35
CA SER A 214 -23.72 8.60 -31.72
C SER A 214 -24.98 8.42 -32.54
#